data_AF-A0A6J1PU10-F1
#
_entry.id   AF-A0A6J1PU10-F1
#
_cell.length_a   1.000
_cell.length_b   1.000
_cell.length_c   1.000
_cell.angle_alpha   90.00
_cell.angle_beta   90.00
_cell.angle_gamma   90.00
#
_symmetry.space_group_name_H-M   'P 1'
#
loop_
_entity.id
_entity.type
_entity.pdbx_description
1 polymer ?
#
loop_
_entity_poly.entity_id
_entity_poly.type
_entity_poly.pdbx_seq_one_letter_code
_entity_poly.pdbx_strand_id
1 'polypeptide(L)'
;MERKTFKSLTCLELSVILANRSATLYHLERHEYALEDIEEALQLGYPKNLFYKLEERRARCLLGLKRHDEAVKTFRRALQALDDARIPLERKQKFEADIRVMLAVMDKGKQLNETAKNLPRVHGKQKSNAHLEDRFILEKKRNPLYPACSKAVEIKDDGGDVGRHAVAARKITPGEIVIVERPHCTFLLAEYRLTHCHLCFARIFVPMPAACHTCSCVAYCSRRCRDADAQVHSRECKLLPALWHSRASVTCYLALRAITQKPFGETIKLKERLRNPGSASKISAENPYRGDDYANAFYNLVTHEDKRLPEDIFHRAYMAAWLFRLLMASEYLPENVKTTDSADSKLSDEELFIAGLLLHNLQLLQFNSHEISELVRPKGEKTLAKAKSVFIGGGVYPTVAMLNHSCNPGVIRYFIGTTMIVRAVRTIGAGEEISENYGPIFTTMPESERKRKLRVQYWFDCNCEACSGHWPLLDELDPTILRFKCETGPSCGNVLLVRSDTNEFMIGCAKCGKSTNILKGLKALQDTDALFRVASTSLEEGRNEQALKAYLEILKLLDETLSLPIKDYHVCQQGVRLCSLALGNAAYI
;
A
#
# COMPACT_ATOMS: atom_id res chain seq x y z
N MET A 1 25.15 -25.55 -18.02
CA MET A 1 24.12 -24.91 -18.85
C MET A 1 24.73 -23.66 -19.47
N GLU A 2 25.10 -23.74 -20.75
CA GLU A 2 25.66 -22.61 -21.49
C GLU A 2 24.69 -21.43 -21.45
N ARG A 3 25.15 -20.28 -20.91
CA ARG A 3 24.42 -19.02 -21.03
C ARG A 3 24.40 -18.65 -22.52
N LYS A 4 23.32 -18.99 -23.22
CA LYS A 4 23.00 -18.32 -24.48
C LYS A 4 22.93 -16.82 -24.16
N THR A 5 23.93 -16.09 -24.62
CA THR A 5 23.92 -14.62 -24.62
C THR A 5 22.79 -14.20 -25.54
N PHE A 6 21.63 -13.91 -24.98
CA PHE A 6 20.55 -13.26 -25.71
C PHE A 6 21.08 -11.92 -26.22
N LYS A 7 21.15 -11.75 -27.54
CA LYS A 7 21.44 -10.42 -28.14
C LYS A 7 20.40 -9.43 -27.59
N SER A 8 20.87 -8.26 -27.18
CA SER A 8 19.98 -7.15 -26.83
C SER A 8 19.13 -6.80 -28.06
N LEU A 9 17.83 -6.68 -27.87
CA LEU A 9 16.92 -6.19 -28.91
C LEU A 9 17.28 -4.76 -29.27
N THR A 10 17.30 -4.44 -30.56
CA THR A 10 17.37 -3.05 -31.02
C THR A 10 16.08 -2.31 -30.67
N CYS A 11 16.14 -0.98 -30.50
CA CYS A 11 14.93 -0.16 -30.29
C CYS A 11 13.88 -0.40 -31.38
N LEU A 12 14.33 -0.62 -32.62
CA LEU A 12 13.46 -0.91 -33.75
C LEU A 12 12.73 -2.26 -33.59
N GLU A 13 13.42 -3.33 -33.24
CA GLU A 13 12.79 -4.64 -33.01
C GLU A 13 11.79 -4.58 -31.85
N LEU A 14 12.15 -3.90 -30.75
CA LEU A 14 11.25 -3.71 -29.61
C LEU A 14 9.99 -2.93 -30.01
N SER A 15 10.12 -1.89 -30.83
CA SER A 15 8.98 -1.12 -31.35
C SER A 15 7.98 -2.02 -32.10
N VAL A 16 8.48 -2.96 -32.92
CA VAL A 16 7.64 -3.89 -33.69
C VAL A 16 7.00 -4.93 -32.78
N ILE A 17 7.72 -5.43 -31.77
CA ILE A 17 7.18 -6.37 -30.78
C ILE A 17 6.02 -5.72 -30.01
N LEU A 18 6.20 -4.50 -29.52
CA LEU A 18 5.15 -3.76 -28.79
C LEU A 18 3.96 -3.43 -29.70
N ALA A 19 4.22 -3.01 -30.94
CA ALA A 19 3.17 -2.83 -31.93
C ALA A 19 2.40 -4.14 -32.15
N ASN A 20 3.04 -5.30 -32.25
CA ASN A 20 2.33 -6.57 -32.39
C ASN A 20 1.56 -6.96 -31.13
N ARG A 21 2.14 -6.75 -29.93
CA ARG A 21 1.47 -7.00 -28.65
C ARG A 21 0.22 -6.13 -28.48
N SER A 22 0.27 -4.87 -28.90
CA SER A 22 -0.91 -3.98 -28.91
C SER A 22 -2.06 -4.52 -29.78
N ALA A 23 -1.75 -5.28 -30.85
CA ALA A 23 -2.76 -5.94 -31.68
C ALA A 23 -3.52 -6.99 -30.87
N THR A 24 -2.79 -7.86 -30.18
CA THR A 24 -3.36 -8.88 -29.31
C THR A 24 -4.18 -8.24 -28.18
N LEU A 25 -3.65 -7.20 -27.54
CA LEU A 25 -4.36 -6.49 -26.47
C LEU A 25 -5.64 -5.82 -26.95
N TYR A 26 -5.64 -5.25 -28.16
CA TYR A 26 -6.84 -4.73 -28.78
C TYR A 26 -7.92 -5.81 -28.94
N HIS A 27 -7.56 -7.01 -29.43
CA HIS A 27 -8.50 -8.13 -29.59
C HIS A 27 -8.97 -8.74 -28.26
N LEU A 28 -8.21 -8.57 -27.18
CA LEU A 28 -8.62 -8.91 -25.81
C LEU A 28 -9.45 -7.79 -25.13
N GLU A 29 -9.83 -6.74 -25.87
CA GLU A 29 -10.54 -5.56 -25.38
C GLU A 29 -9.79 -4.84 -24.25
N ARG A 30 -8.47 -5.01 -24.20
CA ARG A 30 -7.55 -4.37 -23.25
C ARG A 30 -7.02 -3.07 -23.85
N HIS A 31 -7.94 -2.15 -24.16
CA HIS A 31 -7.66 -0.95 -24.94
C HIS A 31 -6.65 0.00 -24.27
N GLU A 32 -6.67 0.14 -22.95
CA GLU A 32 -5.70 0.99 -22.23
C GLU A 32 -4.26 0.46 -22.38
N TYR A 33 -4.05 -0.84 -22.15
CA TYR A 33 -2.73 -1.47 -22.34
C TYR A 33 -2.28 -1.43 -23.81
N ALA A 34 -3.21 -1.62 -24.75
CA ALA A 34 -2.90 -1.50 -26.17
C ALA A 34 -2.42 -0.08 -26.53
N LEU A 35 -3.02 0.96 -25.94
CA LEU A 35 -2.58 2.34 -26.15
C LEU A 35 -1.19 2.60 -25.55
N GLU A 36 -0.88 2.07 -24.37
CA GLU A 36 0.47 2.18 -23.78
C GLU A 36 1.54 1.55 -24.69
N ASP A 37 1.29 0.36 -25.22
CA ASP A 37 2.21 -0.32 -26.15
C ASP A 37 2.39 0.44 -27.46
N ILE A 38 1.30 1.03 -27.99
CA ILE A 38 1.36 1.86 -29.20
C ILE A 38 2.24 3.09 -28.93
N GLU A 39 2.04 3.78 -27.81
CA GLU A 39 2.81 4.99 -27.48
C GLU A 39 4.30 4.67 -27.24
N GLU A 40 4.60 3.55 -26.61
CA GLU A 40 5.99 3.08 -26.47
C GLU A 40 6.61 2.70 -27.83
N ALA A 41 5.90 1.97 -28.67
CA ALA A 41 6.38 1.62 -30.01
C ALA A 41 6.72 2.87 -30.84
N LEU A 42 5.86 3.89 -30.77
CA LEU A 42 6.08 5.17 -31.44
C LEU A 42 7.35 5.87 -30.96
N GLN A 43 7.62 5.88 -29.65
CA GLN A 43 8.82 6.51 -29.10
C GLN A 43 10.11 5.76 -29.45
N LEU A 44 10.03 4.44 -29.63
CA LEU A 44 11.15 3.61 -30.05
C LEU A 44 11.42 3.66 -31.56
N GLY A 45 10.69 4.50 -32.31
CA GLY A 45 10.92 4.72 -33.74
C GLY A 45 10.26 3.68 -34.64
N TYR A 46 9.01 3.31 -34.35
CA TYR A 46 8.24 2.36 -35.17
C TYR A 46 8.30 2.69 -36.69
N PRO A 47 8.47 1.69 -37.58
CA PRO A 47 8.69 1.92 -39.01
C PRO A 47 7.59 2.77 -39.67
N LYS A 48 7.98 3.86 -40.34
CA LYS A 48 7.06 4.79 -41.03
C LYS A 48 6.13 4.09 -42.02
N ASN A 49 6.65 3.13 -42.78
CA ASN A 49 5.89 2.36 -43.77
C ASN A 49 4.80 1.44 -43.17
N LEU A 50 4.80 1.25 -41.85
CA LEU A 50 3.78 0.48 -41.12
C LEU A 50 2.91 1.36 -40.20
N PHE A 51 3.24 2.65 -40.09
CA PHE A 51 2.64 3.58 -39.13
C PHE A 51 1.12 3.69 -39.25
N TYR A 52 0.59 3.65 -40.49
CA TYR A 52 -0.85 3.69 -40.75
C TYR A 52 -1.63 2.59 -39.99
N LYS A 53 -1.08 1.37 -39.90
CA LYS A 53 -1.71 0.25 -39.16
C LYS A 53 -1.78 0.53 -37.67
N LEU A 54 -0.70 1.12 -37.13
CA LEU A 54 -0.58 1.37 -35.71
C LEU A 54 -1.52 2.50 -35.26
N GLU A 55 -1.60 3.60 -36.02
CA GLU A 55 -2.53 4.69 -35.74
C GLU A 55 -4.00 4.27 -35.96
N GLU A 56 -4.31 3.45 -36.97
CA GLU A 56 -5.68 2.93 -37.12
C GLU A 56 -6.10 2.11 -35.89
N ARG A 57 -5.22 1.22 -35.40
CA ARG A 57 -5.48 0.47 -34.16
C ARG A 57 -5.63 1.40 -32.96
N ARG A 58 -4.79 2.43 -32.85
CA ARG A 58 -4.87 3.45 -31.80
C ARG A 58 -6.24 4.13 -31.80
N ALA A 59 -6.74 4.50 -32.99
CA ALA A 59 -8.05 5.12 -33.15
C ALA A 59 -9.18 4.16 -32.72
N ARG A 60 -9.09 2.88 -33.09
CA ARG A 60 -10.05 1.84 -32.66
C ARG A 60 -10.02 1.59 -31.15
N CYS A 61 -8.84 1.60 -30.50
CA CYS A 61 -8.75 1.52 -29.05
C CYS A 61 -9.41 2.74 -28.37
N LEU A 62 -9.17 3.95 -28.88
CA LEU A 62 -9.79 5.17 -28.38
C LEU A 62 -11.33 5.14 -28.55
N LEU A 63 -11.83 4.56 -29.63
CA LEU A 63 -13.26 4.30 -29.81
C LEU A 63 -13.82 3.35 -28.75
N GLY A 64 -13.13 2.23 -28.48
CA GLY A 64 -13.52 1.28 -27.43
C GLY A 64 -13.58 1.94 -26.03
N LEU A 65 -12.71 2.93 -25.79
CA LEU A 65 -12.70 3.75 -24.57
C LEU A 65 -13.65 4.95 -24.61
N LYS A 66 -14.48 5.10 -25.65
CA LYS A 66 -15.42 6.22 -25.85
C LYS A 66 -14.74 7.61 -25.90
N ARG A 67 -13.44 7.66 -26.23
CA ARG A 67 -12.65 8.88 -26.43
C ARG A 67 -12.77 9.35 -27.88
N HIS A 68 -14.00 9.67 -28.29
CA HIS A 68 -14.35 9.89 -29.70
C HIS A 68 -13.56 11.03 -30.37
N ASP A 69 -13.33 12.15 -29.68
CA ASP A 69 -12.60 13.28 -30.26
C ASP A 69 -11.14 12.94 -30.57
N GLU A 70 -10.51 12.15 -29.72
CA GLU A 70 -9.15 11.67 -29.93
C GLU A 70 -9.12 10.64 -31.06
N ALA A 71 -10.08 9.71 -31.08
CA ALA A 71 -10.20 8.72 -32.14
C ALA A 71 -10.32 9.36 -33.54
N VAL A 72 -11.13 10.42 -33.70
CA VAL A 72 -11.23 11.16 -34.98
C VAL A 72 -9.87 11.71 -35.41
N LYS A 73 -9.14 12.36 -34.49
CA LYS A 73 -7.81 12.91 -34.78
C LYS A 73 -6.84 11.80 -35.21
N THR A 74 -6.87 10.68 -34.51
CA THR A 74 -6.00 9.53 -34.79
C THR A 74 -6.35 8.85 -36.12
N PHE A 75 -7.62 8.72 -36.49
CA PHE A 75 -8.02 8.21 -37.81
C PHE A 75 -7.51 9.12 -38.95
N ARG A 76 -7.56 10.44 -38.77
CA ARG A 76 -6.99 11.38 -39.76
C ARG A 76 -5.47 11.23 -39.89
N ARG A 77 -4.76 10.99 -38.78
CA ARG A 77 -3.32 10.68 -38.81
C ARG A 77 -3.03 9.36 -39.51
N ALA A 78 -3.88 8.35 -39.31
CA ALA A 78 -3.76 7.08 -40.02
C ALA A 78 -3.91 7.25 -41.55
N LEU A 79 -4.84 8.10 -42.01
CA LEU A 79 -4.97 8.46 -43.43
C LEU A 79 -3.72 9.15 -43.97
N GLN A 80 -3.19 10.15 -43.26
CA GLN A 80 -1.96 10.83 -43.65
C GLN A 80 -0.77 9.85 -43.74
N ALA A 81 -0.69 8.90 -42.83
CA ALA A 81 0.37 7.90 -42.81
C ALA A 81 0.29 6.85 -43.94
N LEU A 82 -0.82 6.79 -44.69
CA LEU A 82 -0.91 5.91 -45.87
C LEU A 82 0.00 6.39 -47.01
N ASP A 83 0.48 7.63 -46.99
CA ASP A 83 1.41 8.15 -47.99
C ASP A 83 2.79 7.51 -47.91
N ASP A 84 3.24 7.18 -46.71
CA ASP A 84 4.49 6.46 -46.46
C ASP A 84 4.33 4.92 -46.60
N ALA A 85 3.11 4.41 -46.80
CA ALA A 85 2.81 2.98 -46.77
C ALA A 85 3.32 2.26 -48.03
N ARG A 86 4.11 1.19 -47.83
CA ARG A 86 4.59 0.31 -48.91
C ARG A 86 3.64 -0.88 -49.11
N ILE A 87 2.45 -0.63 -49.67
CA ILE A 87 1.43 -1.66 -49.95
C ILE A 87 0.80 -1.49 -51.34
N PRO A 88 0.20 -2.55 -51.92
CA PRO A 88 -0.54 -2.45 -53.18
C PRO A 88 -1.66 -1.40 -53.14
N LEU A 89 -1.90 -0.72 -54.27
CA LEU A 89 -2.87 0.38 -54.38
C LEU A 89 -4.27 -0.03 -53.94
N GLU A 90 -4.74 -1.22 -54.34
CA GLU A 90 -6.04 -1.76 -53.94
C GLU A 90 -6.19 -1.87 -52.41
N ARG A 91 -5.14 -2.30 -51.71
CA ARG A 91 -5.14 -2.37 -50.25
C ARG A 91 -5.13 -0.98 -49.62
N LYS A 92 -4.39 -0.03 -50.20
CA LYS A 92 -4.37 1.38 -49.74
C LYS A 92 -5.78 2.00 -49.85
N GLN A 93 -6.44 1.82 -51.00
CA GLN A 93 -7.80 2.30 -51.26
C GLN A 93 -8.82 1.68 -50.30
N LYS A 94 -8.72 0.37 -50.04
CA LYS A 94 -9.60 -0.32 -49.08
C LYS A 94 -9.44 0.25 -47.65
N PHE A 95 -8.20 0.39 -47.18
CA PHE A 95 -7.94 1.00 -45.86
C PHE A 95 -8.48 2.42 -45.75
N GLU A 96 -8.29 3.23 -46.79
CA GLU A 96 -8.81 4.59 -46.84
C GLU A 96 -10.35 4.62 -46.79
N ALA A 97 -11.01 3.76 -47.56
CA ALA A 97 -12.47 3.65 -47.56
C ALA A 97 -12.99 3.25 -46.16
N ASP A 98 -12.38 2.25 -45.52
CA ASP A 98 -12.77 1.78 -44.19
C ASP A 98 -12.67 2.91 -43.13
N ILE A 99 -11.56 3.67 -43.14
CA ILE A 99 -11.36 4.79 -42.22
C ILE A 99 -12.37 5.92 -42.50
N ARG A 100 -12.62 6.26 -43.77
CA ARG A 100 -13.60 7.29 -44.16
C ARG A 100 -15.02 6.92 -43.71
N VAL A 101 -15.41 5.64 -43.83
CA VAL A 101 -16.69 5.15 -43.31
C VAL A 101 -16.78 5.35 -41.80
N MET A 102 -15.73 4.98 -41.05
CA MET A 102 -15.72 5.17 -39.59
C MET A 102 -15.84 6.64 -39.20
N LEU A 103 -15.12 7.55 -39.87
CA LEU A 103 -15.23 8.99 -39.65
C LEU A 103 -16.64 9.51 -39.95
N ALA A 104 -17.26 9.10 -41.06
CA ALA A 104 -18.61 9.50 -41.42
C ALA A 104 -19.66 9.01 -40.41
N VAL A 105 -19.52 7.78 -39.90
CA VAL A 105 -20.38 7.25 -38.83
C VAL A 105 -20.24 8.07 -37.55
N MET A 106 -19.01 8.44 -37.18
CA MET A 106 -18.75 9.25 -35.99
C MET A 106 -19.31 10.68 -36.12
N ASP A 107 -19.18 11.31 -37.28
CA ASP A 107 -19.72 12.65 -37.53
C ASP A 107 -21.26 12.64 -37.50
N LYS A 108 -21.91 11.64 -38.10
CA LYS A 108 -23.37 11.44 -37.97
C LYS A 108 -23.80 11.21 -36.52
N GLY A 109 -23.04 10.41 -35.76
CA GLY A 109 -23.31 10.17 -34.34
C GLY A 109 -23.16 11.42 -33.47
N LYS A 110 -22.26 12.34 -33.82
CA LYS A 110 -22.15 13.65 -33.17
C LYS A 110 -23.35 14.54 -33.50
N GLN A 111 -23.74 14.63 -34.77
CA GLN A 111 -24.89 15.42 -35.22
C GLN A 111 -26.21 14.97 -34.55
N LEU A 112 -26.41 13.66 -34.40
CA LEU A 112 -27.58 13.09 -33.69
C LEU A 112 -27.55 13.35 -32.17
N ASN A 113 -26.37 13.41 -31.55
CA ASN A 113 -26.21 13.73 -30.13
C ASN A 113 -26.30 15.23 -29.81
N GLU A 114 -26.03 16.09 -30.79
CA GLU A 114 -26.20 17.55 -30.69
C GLU A 114 -27.66 17.97 -30.85
N THR A 115 -28.43 17.26 -31.67
CA THR A 115 -29.90 17.41 -31.76
C THR A 115 -30.66 16.91 -30.52
N ALA A 116 -30.00 16.12 -29.65
CA ALA A 116 -30.62 15.50 -28.47
C ALA A 116 -30.31 16.18 -27.11
N LYS A 117 -29.65 17.35 -27.05
CA LYS A 117 -29.26 17.98 -25.77
C LYS A 117 -29.76 19.41 -25.56
N ASN A 118 -30.95 19.49 -24.94
CA ASN A 118 -31.36 20.52 -23.98
C ASN A 118 -31.26 19.98 -22.53
N LEU A 119 -30.08 19.51 -22.11
CA LEU A 119 -29.78 19.17 -20.70
C LEU A 119 -28.27 19.35 -20.44
N PRO A 120 -27.85 19.76 -19.22
CA PRO A 120 -26.47 20.12 -18.96
C PRO A 120 -25.55 18.91 -19.13
N ARG A 121 -24.56 19.02 -20.03
CA ARG A 121 -23.51 18.02 -20.17
C ARG A 121 -22.63 18.05 -18.92
N VAL A 122 -22.81 17.10 -18.01
CA VAL A 122 -21.77 16.73 -17.03
C VAL A 122 -20.58 16.19 -17.83
N HIS A 123 -19.66 17.08 -18.20
CA HIS A 123 -18.33 16.67 -18.62
C HIS A 123 -17.64 16.15 -17.38
N GLY A 124 -17.82 14.85 -17.11
CA GLY A 124 -16.91 14.10 -16.28
C GLY A 124 -15.56 14.10 -16.97
N LYS A 125 -14.77 15.17 -16.81
CA LYS A 125 -13.32 15.08 -16.87
C LYS A 125 -12.98 13.99 -15.86
N GLN A 126 -12.73 12.77 -16.33
CA GLN A 126 -12.02 11.80 -15.53
C GLN A 126 -10.73 12.51 -15.11
N LYS A 127 -10.68 12.92 -13.84
CA LYS A 127 -9.45 13.43 -13.22
C LYS A 127 -8.49 12.25 -13.19
N SER A 128 -7.78 12.01 -14.29
CA SER A 128 -6.79 10.95 -14.44
C SER A 128 -5.56 11.13 -13.54
N ASN A 129 -5.55 12.16 -12.70
CA ASN A 129 -4.46 12.51 -11.78
C ASN A 129 -4.91 12.69 -10.32
N ALA A 130 -6.11 12.26 -9.91
CA ALA A 130 -6.41 12.25 -8.48
C ALA A 130 -5.44 11.29 -7.77
N HIS A 131 -4.68 11.82 -6.81
CA HIS A 131 -3.75 11.00 -6.01
C HIS A 131 -4.58 9.93 -5.28
N LEU A 132 -4.04 8.70 -5.16
CA LEU A 132 -4.74 7.58 -4.51
C LEU A 132 -5.25 7.98 -3.13
N GLU A 133 -4.48 8.81 -2.44
CA GLU A 133 -4.75 9.39 -1.13
C GLU A 133 -6.01 10.25 -1.10
N ASP A 134 -6.31 11.00 -2.17
CA ASP A 134 -7.50 11.87 -2.26
C ASP A 134 -8.79 11.06 -2.35
N ARG A 135 -8.71 9.79 -2.78
CA ARG A 135 -9.87 8.87 -2.81
C ARG A 135 -10.32 8.46 -1.42
N PHE A 136 -9.44 8.51 -0.43
CA PHE A 136 -9.70 8.05 0.92
C PHE A 136 -9.78 9.20 1.93
N ILE A 137 -8.80 10.11 1.90
CA ILE A 137 -8.77 11.31 2.74
C ILE A 137 -8.62 12.52 1.82
N LEU A 138 -9.74 13.20 1.59
CA LEU A 138 -9.76 14.48 0.89
C LEU A 138 -8.75 15.45 1.51
N GLU A 139 -8.03 16.20 0.69
CA GLU A 139 -6.98 17.13 1.13
C GLU A 139 -7.40 18.02 2.31
N LYS A 140 -8.59 18.65 2.22
CA LYS A 140 -9.16 19.49 3.30
C LYS A 140 -9.42 18.77 4.63
N LYS A 141 -9.46 17.43 4.63
CA LYS A 141 -9.67 16.56 5.79
C LYS A 141 -8.36 15.97 6.32
N ARG A 142 -7.21 16.24 5.70
CA ARG A 142 -5.90 15.81 6.19
C ARG A 142 -5.45 16.64 7.38
N ASN A 143 -4.70 16.02 8.28
CA ASN A 143 -4.03 16.72 9.36
C ASN A 143 -2.91 17.60 8.75
N PRO A 144 -2.89 18.92 9.03
CA PRO A 144 -1.89 19.81 8.45
C PRO A 144 -0.46 19.54 8.94
N LEU A 145 -0.29 18.98 10.14
CA LEU A 145 1.02 18.62 10.71
C LEU A 145 1.50 17.25 10.23
N TYR A 146 0.57 16.32 10.00
CA TYR A 146 0.82 14.95 9.56
C TYR A 146 -0.06 14.62 8.35
N PRO A 147 0.31 15.02 7.12
CA PRO A 147 -0.57 14.93 5.95
C PRO A 147 -1.02 13.52 5.55
N ALA A 148 -0.31 12.47 5.99
CA ALA A 148 -0.76 11.09 5.81
C ALA A 148 -1.98 10.75 6.68
N CYS A 149 -2.17 11.48 7.79
CA CYS A 149 -3.27 11.31 8.72
C CYS A 149 -4.51 12.14 8.32
N SER A 150 -5.69 11.66 8.71
CA SER A 150 -6.88 12.50 8.79
C SER A 150 -6.80 13.46 9.98
N LYS A 151 -7.61 14.52 9.98
CA LYS A 151 -7.78 15.44 11.14
C LYS A 151 -8.27 14.75 12.41
N ALA A 152 -8.68 13.48 12.34
CA ALA A 152 -9.09 12.72 13.52
C ALA A 152 -7.91 12.12 14.29
N VAL A 153 -6.70 12.16 13.74
CA VAL A 153 -5.48 11.63 14.38
C VAL A 153 -4.61 12.79 14.84
N GLU A 154 -4.17 12.71 16.08
CA GLU A 154 -3.15 13.57 16.68
C GLU A 154 -1.96 12.68 17.08
N ILE A 155 -0.74 13.16 16.87
CA ILE A 155 0.47 12.46 17.33
C ILE A 155 0.96 13.17 18.59
N LYS A 156 1.18 12.40 19.66
CA LYS A 156 1.72 12.86 20.94
C LYS A 156 3.05 12.17 21.22
N ASP A 157 3.82 12.74 22.14
CA ASP A 157 5.02 12.11 22.70
C ASP A 157 4.94 12.21 24.21
N ASP A 158 4.57 11.11 24.85
CA ASP A 158 4.43 11.04 26.31
C ASP A 158 5.73 10.53 26.99
N GLY A 159 6.79 10.29 26.19
CA GLY A 159 8.07 9.79 26.67
C GLY A 159 7.98 8.42 27.36
N GLY A 160 9.03 8.07 28.12
CA GLY A 160 9.10 6.81 28.86
C GLY A 160 8.92 5.57 27.97
N ASP A 161 8.12 4.62 28.45
CA ASP A 161 7.83 3.37 27.74
C ASP A 161 6.76 3.51 26.64
N VAL A 162 6.08 4.67 26.53
CA VAL A 162 5.05 4.94 25.51
C VAL A 162 5.66 5.61 24.29
N GLY A 163 6.53 6.60 24.52
CA GLY A 163 7.15 7.42 23.47
C GLY A 163 6.12 8.15 22.61
N ARG A 164 6.39 8.23 21.30
CA ARG A 164 5.48 8.82 20.32
C ARG A 164 4.34 7.85 20.00
N HIS A 165 3.11 8.35 20.06
CA HIS A 165 1.92 7.55 19.77
C HIS A 165 0.81 8.36 19.10
N ALA A 166 -0.08 7.67 18.41
CA ALA A 166 -1.26 8.27 17.80
C ALA A 166 -2.47 8.21 18.74
N VAL A 167 -3.16 9.34 18.93
CA VAL A 167 -4.43 9.42 19.66
C VAL A 167 -5.54 9.99 18.78
N ALA A 168 -6.77 9.68 19.13
CA ALA A 168 -7.94 10.19 18.44
C ALA A 168 -8.26 11.63 18.90
N ALA A 169 -8.15 12.61 18.00
CA ALA A 169 -8.49 14.02 18.27
C ALA A 169 -10.00 14.23 18.49
N ARG A 170 -10.82 13.28 18.03
CA ARG A 170 -12.27 13.21 18.22
C ARG A 170 -12.70 11.75 18.20
N LYS A 171 -13.96 11.47 18.55
CA LYS A 171 -14.54 10.13 18.35
C LYS A 171 -14.35 9.68 16.88
N ILE A 172 -13.74 8.52 16.68
CA ILE A 172 -13.59 7.85 15.39
C ILE A 172 -14.58 6.68 15.36
N THR A 173 -15.34 6.56 14.28
CA THR A 173 -16.34 5.50 14.09
C THR A 173 -15.78 4.35 13.25
N PRO A 174 -16.29 3.11 13.43
CA PRO A 174 -15.92 1.98 12.59
C PRO A 174 -16.06 2.32 11.10
N GLY A 175 -14.99 2.06 10.35
CA GLY A 175 -14.94 2.23 8.90
C GLY A 175 -14.23 3.49 8.43
N GLU A 176 -13.98 4.46 9.30
CA GLU A 176 -13.21 5.65 8.94
C GLU A 176 -11.77 5.29 8.56
N ILE A 177 -11.27 5.91 7.49
CA ILE A 177 -9.85 5.85 7.12
C ILE A 177 -9.12 6.93 7.89
N VAL A 178 -8.19 6.51 8.75
CA VAL A 178 -7.47 7.39 9.66
C VAL A 178 -6.09 7.78 9.13
N ILE A 179 -5.43 6.89 8.38
CA ILE A 179 -4.12 7.13 7.74
C ILE A 179 -4.11 6.55 6.32
N VAL A 180 -3.52 7.28 5.40
CA VAL A 180 -3.13 6.82 4.06
C VAL A 180 -1.70 7.25 3.81
N GLU A 181 -0.77 6.29 3.79
CA GLU A 181 0.65 6.59 3.73
C GLU A 181 1.33 5.86 2.56
N ARG A 182 2.08 6.64 1.77
CA ARG A 182 3.06 6.08 0.83
C ARG A 182 4.33 5.71 1.60
N PRO A 183 4.99 4.62 1.24
CA PRO A 183 6.20 4.20 1.92
C PRO A 183 7.34 5.20 1.69
N HIS A 184 8.21 5.34 2.69
CA HIS A 184 9.51 5.97 2.53
C HIS A 184 10.33 5.24 1.47
N CYS A 185 10.46 3.91 1.62
CA CYS A 185 11.08 3.02 0.65
C CYS A 185 10.42 1.62 0.72
N THR A 186 10.56 0.83 -0.35
CA THR A 186 10.02 -0.55 -0.43
C THR A 186 10.94 -1.47 -1.20
N PHE A 187 10.92 -2.77 -0.88
CA PHE A 187 11.69 -3.75 -1.63
C PHE A 187 10.89 -5.02 -1.92
N LEU A 188 10.79 -5.38 -3.21
CA LEU A 188 10.07 -6.55 -3.67
C LEU A 188 10.92 -7.81 -3.49
N LEU A 189 10.33 -8.89 -2.97
CA LEU A 189 11.07 -10.15 -2.81
C LEU A 189 11.37 -10.80 -4.17
N ALA A 190 12.42 -11.61 -4.19
CA ALA A 190 12.96 -12.23 -5.39
C ALA A 190 11.93 -13.12 -6.10
N GLU A 191 11.07 -13.79 -5.34
CA GLU A 191 10.04 -14.73 -5.81
C GLU A 191 8.97 -14.03 -6.65
N TYR A 192 8.77 -12.74 -6.42
CA TYR A 192 7.75 -11.92 -7.08
C TYR A 192 8.32 -11.03 -8.19
N ARG A 193 9.63 -11.09 -8.43
CA ARG A 193 10.25 -10.40 -9.57
C ARG A 193 9.59 -10.87 -10.87
N LEU A 194 9.41 -9.96 -11.81
CA LEU A 194 8.76 -10.18 -13.12
C LEU A 194 7.26 -10.53 -13.08
N THR A 195 6.71 -10.97 -11.94
CA THR A 195 5.26 -11.19 -11.76
C THR A 195 4.56 -9.97 -11.17
N HIS A 196 5.29 -9.16 -10.40
CA HIS A 196 4.81 -7.92 -9.81
C HIS A 196 5.67 -6.74 -10.26
N CYS A 197 5.05 -5.57 -10.33
CA CYS A 197 5.72 -4.32 -10.67
C CYS A 197 6.80 -4.02 -9.64
N HIS A 198 8.02 -3.77 -10.09
CA HIS A 198 9.15 -3.51 -9.19
C HIS A 198 8.97 -2.25 -8.34
N LEU A 199 8.18 -1.28 -8.81
CA LEU A 199 7.91 -0.03 -8.08
C LEU A 199 6.66 -0.11 -7.19
N CYS A 200 5.50 -0.48 -7.75
CA CYS A 200 4.22 -0.37 -7.05
C CYS A 200 3.66 -1.70 -6.55
N PHE A 201 4.35 -2.81 -6.82
CA PHE A 201 4.00 -4.19 -6.43
C PHE A 201 2.66 -4.68 -7.00
N ALA A 202 2.00 -3.92 -7.87
CA ALA A 202 0.84 -4.42 -8.59
C ALA A 202 1.24 -5.61 -9.48
N ARG A 203 0.44 -6.67 -9.45
CA ARG A 203 0.62 -7.84 -10.32
C ARG A 203 0.60 -7.41 -11.78
N ILE A 204 1.57 -7.91 -12.54
CA ILE A 204 1.77 -7.53 -13.93
C ILE A 204 0.86 -8.38 -14.82
N PHE A 205 0.00 -7.70 -15.57
CA PHE A 205 -0.74 -8.30 -16.67
C PHE A 205 0.03 -8.16 -18.00
N VAL A 206 0.53 -6.95 -18.28
CA VAL A 206 1.38 -6.65 -19.45
C VAL A 206 2.73 -6.13 -18.96
N PRO A 207 3.84 -6.90 -19.12
CA PRO A 207 5.13 -6.49 -18.60
C PRO A 207 5.74 -5.35 -19.41
N MET A 208 6.18 -4.32 -18.70
CA MET A 208 7.07 -3.28 -19.24
C MET A 208 8.49 -3.55 -18.77
N PRO A 209 9.48 -3.64 -19.68
CA PRO A 209 10.88 -3.87 -19.31
C PRO A 209 11.49 -2.66 -18.61
N ALA A 210 12.65 -2.85 -17.98
CA ALA A 210 13.41 -1.76 -17.37
C ALA A 210 13.94 -0.76 -18.40
N ALA A 211 14.10 0.50 -17.97
CA ALA A 211 14.62 1.57 -18.82
C ALA A 211 16.10 1.42 -19.20
N CYS A 212 16.90 0.68 -18.43
CA CYS A 212 18.33 0.51 -18.72
C CYS A 212 18.62 -0.44 -19.91
N HIS A 213 17.58 -1.03 -20.52
CA HIS A 213 17.60 -1.95 -21.69
C HIS A 213 18.50 -3.20 -21.60
N THR A 214 19.32 -3.32 -20.55
CA THR A 214 20.22 -4.44 -20.29
C THR A 214 19.72 -5.34 -19.16
N CYS A 215 18.81 -4.85 -18.32
CA CYS A 215 18.25 -5.61 -17.22
C CYS A 215 17.08 -6.49 -17.65
N SER A 216 17.17 -7.78 -17.31
CA SER A 216 16.08 -8.76 -17.43
C SER A 216 15.55 -9.23 -16.08
N CYS A 217 15.91 -8.53 -14.99
CA CYS A 217 15.63 -8.98 -13.63
C CYS A 217 14.36 -8.40 -13.04
N VAL A 218 13.91 -7.24 -13.53
CA VAL A 218 12.73 -6.51 -13.05
C VAL A 218 11.77 -6.22 -14.20
N ALA A 219 10.50 -6.03 -13.87
CA ALA A 219 9.48 -5.57 -14.79
C ALA A 219 8.52 -4.62 -14.08
N TYR A 220 7.80 -3.84 -14.87
CA TYR A 220 6.85 -2.83 -14.39
C TYR A 220 5.47 -3.08 -14.99
N CYS A 221 4.42 -2.61 -14.30
CA CYS A 221 3.04 -2.75 -14.79
C CYS A 221 2.64 -1.72 -15.84
N SER A 222 3.41 -0.63 -15.96
CA SER A 222 3.15 0.47 -16.90
C SER A 222 4.42 1.27 -17.14
N ARG A 223 4.44 2.05 -18.23
CA ARG A 223 5.52 3.00 -18.51
C ARG A 223 5.73 3.99 -17.37
N ARG A 224 4.63 4.50 -16.79
CA ARG A 224 4.69 5.44 -15.67
C ARG A 224 5.49 4.87 -14.50
N CYS A 225 5.31 3.59 -14.16
CA CYS A 225 6.06 2.97 -13.07
C CYS A 225 7.54 2.76 -13.45
N ARG A 226 7.81 2.31 -14.68
CA ARG A 226 9.19 2.17 -15.18
C ARG A 226 9.93 3.50 -15.12
N ASP A 227 9.34 4.55 -15.68
CA ASP A 227 9.97 5.86 -15.82
C ASP A 227 10.17 6.52 -14.45
N ALA A 228 9.23 6.34 -13.51
CA ALA A 228 9.36 6.83 -12.13
C ALA A 228 10.48 6.12 -11.34
N ASP A 229 10.74 4.85 -11.62
CA ASP A 229 11.79 4.06 -10.93
C ASP A 229 13.13 4.08 -11.66
N ALA A 230 13.19 4.54 -12.92
CA ALA A 230 14.34 4.39 -13.81
C ALA A 230 15.68 4.82 -13.21
N GLN A 231 15.69 5.96 -12.50
CA GLN A 231 16.89 6.50 -11.85
C GLN A 231 17.30 5.70 -10.60
N VAL A 232 16.34 5.22 -9.81
CA VAL A 232 16.64 4.39 -8.64
C VAL A 232 17.13 3.03 -9.12
N HIS A 233 16.43 2.43 -10.09
CA HIS A 233 16.81 1.19 -10.71
C HIS A 233 18.21 1.25 -11.31
N SER A 234 18.60 2.31 -12.01
CA SER A 234 19.94 2.39 -12.61
C SER A 234 21.07 2.29 -11.57
N ARG A 235 20.86 2.88 -10.38
CA ARG A 235 21.80 2.78 -9.25
C ARG A 235 21.82 1.39 -8.62
N GLU A 236 20.68 0.72 -8.57
CA GLU A 236 20.52 -0.58 -7.90
C GLU A 236 20.70 -1.78 -8.84
N CYS A 237 20.62 -1.61 -10.16
CA CYS A 237 20.47 -2.68 -11.14
C CYS A 237 21.55 -3.76 -11.02
N LYS A 238 22.81 -3.36 -10.84
CA LYS A 238 23.95 -4.27 -10.67
C LYS A 238 23.97 -4.98 -9.31
N LEU A 239 23.30 -4.40 -8.31
CA LEU A 239 23.23 -4.91 -6.94
C LEU A 239 22.13 -5.97 -6.78
N LEU A 240 21.00 -5.80 -7.47
CA LEU A 240 19.81 -6.65 -7.31
C LEU A 240 20.10 -8.16 -7.36
N PRO A 241 20.89 -8.70 -8.32
CA PRO A 241 21.23 -10.12 -8.31
C PRO A 241 21.97 -10.54 -7.05
N ALA A 242 23.00 -9.81 -6.62
CA ALA A 242 23.76 -10.15 -5.41
C ALA A 242 22.89 -10.11 -4.16
N LEU A 243 22.02 -9.09 -4.05
CA LEU A 243 21.07 -8.97 -2.97
C LEU A 243 20.12 -10.17 -2.91
N TRP A 244 19.41 -10.50 -3.99
CA TRP A 244 18.47 -11.62 -3.97
C TRP A 244 19.14 -12.99 -3.75
N HIS A 245 20.35 -13.20 -4.27
CA HIS A 245 21.05 -14.48 -4.07
C HIS A 245 21.64 -14.62 -2.66
N SER A 246 21.85 -13.53 -1.92
CA SER A 246 22.41 -13.60 -0.55
C SER A 246 21.45 -14.19 0.47
N ARG A 247 20.13 -14.19 0.17
CA ARG A 247 19.05 -14.55 1.11
C ARG A 247 19.07 -13.74 2.40
N ALA A 248 19.69 -12.55 2.38
CA ALA A 248 19.62 -11.62 3.48
C ALA A 248 18.15 -11.19 3.73
N SER A 249 17.89 -10.72 4.94
CA SER A 249 16.58 -10.18 5.30
C SER A 249 16.19 -9.01 4.39
N VAL A 250 14.89 -8.87 4.11
CA VAL A 250 14.36 -7.71 3.37
C VAL A 250 14.76 -6.38 4.01
N THR A 251 15.00 -6.35 5.32
CA THR A 251 15.47 -5.16 6.04
C THR A 251 16.85 -4.71 5.56
N CYS A 252 17.72 -5.63 5.12
CA CYS A 252 19.01 -5.26 4.53
C CYS A 252 18.82 -4.52 3.20
N TYR A 253 17.84 -4.96 2.40
CA TYR A 253 17.53 -4.33 1.13
C TYR A 253 16.86 -2.97 1.31
N LEU A 254 15.99 -2.84 2.32
CA LEU A 254 15.39 -1.57 2.70
C LEU A 254 16.43 -0.58 3.24
N ALA A 255 17.42 -1.04 4.02
CA ALA A 255 18.50 -0.20 4.53
C ALA A 255 19.32 0.43 3.40
N LEU A 256 19.63 -0.37 2.37
CA LEU A 256 20.27 0.08 1.16
C LEU A 256 19.38 1.05 0.37
N ARG A 257 18.14 0.67 0.10
CA ARG A 257 17.20 1.47 -0.71
C ARG A 257 16.86 2.82 -0.08
N ALA A 258 16.80 2.90 1.24
CA ALA A 258 16.59 4.18 1.95
C ALA A 258 17.68 5.22 1.58
N ILE A 259 18.88 4.75 1.24
CA ILE A 259 20.00 5.57 0.77
C ILE A 259 19.96 5.73 -0.75
N THR A 260 19.97 4.63 -1.51
CA THR A 260 20.15 4.63 -2.98
C THR A 260 18.97 5.19 -3.76
N GLN A 261 17.81 5.39 -3.13
CA GLN A 261 16.71 6.10 -3.76
C GLN A 261 17.04 7.57 -4.08
N LYS A 262 18.04 8.16 -3.42
CA LYS A 262 18.60 9.48 -3.75
C LYS A 262 19.99 9.35 -4.37
N PRO A 263 20.44 10.32 -5.20
CA PRO A 263 21.83 10.35 -5.66
C PRO A 263 22.81 10.60 -4.51
N PHE A 264 24.04 10.08 -4.62
CA PHE A 264 25.10 10.24 -3.62
C PHE A 264 25.29 11.69 -3.14
N GLY A 265 25.33 12.65 -4.07
CA GLY A 265 25.49 14.06 -3.73
C GLY A 265 24.35 14.66 -2.90
N GLU A 266 23.12 14.13 -3.01
CA GLU A 266 22.01 14.51 -2.13
C GLU A 266 22.12 13.83 -0.77
N THR A 267 22.53 12.55 -0.74
CA THR A 267 22.71 11.80 0.50
C THR A 267 23.79 12.42 1.38
N ILE A 268 24.93 12.83 0.83
CA ILE A 268 26.01 13.44 1.61
C ILE A 268 25.57 14.75 2.29
N LYS A 269 24.64 15.52 1.70
CA LYS A 269 24.06 16.71 2.34
C LYS A 269 23.28 16.38 3.62
N LEU A 270 22.88 15.12 3.83
CA LEU A 270 22.28 14.69 5.10
C LEU A 270 23.28 14.80 6.25
N LYS A 271 24.60 14.72 6.01
CA LYS A 271 25.63 14.82 7.06
C LYS A 271 25.50 16.12 7.84
N GLU A 272 25.30 17.24 7.16
CA GLU A 272 25.10 18.55 7.78
C GLU A 272 23.75 18.65 8.51
N ARG A 273 22.67 18.14 7.88
CA ARG A 273 21.32 18.14 8.46
C ARG A 273 21.25 17.33 9.75
N LEU A 274 21.93 16.18 9.79
CA LEU A 274 21.93 15.28 10.95
C LEU A 274 22.87 15.73 12.07
N ARG A 275 23.97 16.43 11.75
CA ARG A 275 24.89 17.01 12.75
C ARG A 275 24.26 18.16 13.54
N ASN A 276 23.29 18.87 12.95
CA ASN A 276 22.61 20.01 13.55
C ASN A 276 21.13 19.68 13.85
N PRO A 277 20.80 18.78 14.79
CA PRO A 277 19.42 18.40 15.07
C PRO A 277 18.56 19.58 15.56
N GLY A 278 19.17 20.60 16.18
CA GLY A 278 18.49 21.86 16.55
C GLY A 278 18.05 22.73 15.35
N SER A 279 18.47 22.40 14.13
CA SER A 279 18.01 23.02 12.87
C SER A 279 16.85 22.28 12.22
N ALA A 280 16.47 21.09 12.73
CA ALA A 280 15.30 20.39 12.26
C ALA A 280 14.07 21.27 12.53
N SER A 281 13.46 21.76 11.45
CA SER A 281 12.28 22.60 11.52
C SER A 281 11.21 21.88 12.34
N LYS A 282 10.76 22.51 13.43
CA LYS A 282 9.66 21.99 14.24
C LYS A 282 8.48 21.64 13.33
N ILE A 283 7.81 20.54 13.61
CA ILE A 283 6.64 20.11 12.84
C ILE A 283 5.59 21.23 12.93
N SER A 284 5.23 21.79 11.79
CA SER A 284 4.24 22.87 11.66
C SER A 284 3.41 22.66 10.40
N ALA A 285 2.42 23.52 10.15
CA ALA A 285 1.63 23.45 8.92
C ALA A 285 2.48 23.80 7.68
N GLU A 286 3.50 24.63 7.85
CA GLU A 286 4.45 25.05 6.81
C GLU A 286 5.56 24.00 6.60
N ASN A 287 5.93 23.29 7.67
CA ASN A 287 6.87 22.18 7.63
C ASN A 287 6.26 20.90 8.23
N PRO A 288 5.35 20.23 7.48
CA PRO A 288 4.68 19.04 7.97
C PRO A 288 5.61 17.83 8.08
N TYR A 289 5.29 16.90 8.98
CA TYR A 289 5.93 15.60 9.03
C TYR A 289 5.54 14.78 7.80
N ARG A 290 6.53 14.42 6.99
CA ARG A 290 6.33 13.63 5.79
C ARG A 290 7.17 12.37 5.84
N GLY A 291 6.52 11.22 5.67
CA GLY A 291 7.20 9.92 5.69
C GLY A 291 8.28 9.75 4.62
N ASP A 292 8.28 10.54 3.55
CA ASP A 292 9.34 10.53 2.52
C ASP A 292 10.58 11.36 2.88
N ASP A 293 10.58 12.11 4.00
CA ASP A 293 11.77 12.82 4.50
C ASP A 293 12.69 11.89 5.29
N TYR A 294 13.90 11.68 4.78
CA TYR A 294 14.88 10.83 5.45
C TYR A 294 15.28 11.38 6.82
N ALA A 295 15.64 12.66 6.94
CA ALA A 295 16.26 13.18 8.16
C ALA A 295 15.22 13.42 9.27
N ASN A 296 14.03 13.93 8.89
CA ASN A 296 13.01 14.31 9.87
C ASN A 296 12.08 13.15 10.25
N ALA A 297 11.80 12.23 9.33
CA ALA A 297 10.87 11.13 9.57
C ALA A 297 11.59 9.79 9.75
N PHE A 298 12.29 9.30 8.72
CA PHE A 298 12.88 7.96 8.72
C PHE A 298 14.01 7.77 9.74
N TYR A 299 14.98 8.69 9.77
CA TYR A 299 16.16 8.62 10.64
C TYR A 299 15.79 8.67 12.13
N ASN A 300 14.70 9.36 12.46
CA ASN A 300 14.23 9.53 13.83
C ASN A 300 13.33 8.36 14.32
N LEU A 301 13.18 7.28 13.55
CA LEU A 301 12.46 6.09 13.99
C LEU A 301 13.23 5.36 15.10
N VAL A 302 12.50 4.62 15.94
CA VAL A 302 13.08 3.99 17.13
C VAL A 302 14.12 2.94 16.75
N THR A 303 15.33 3.06 17.30
CA THR A 303 16.44 2.11 17.10
C THR A 303 16.64 1.17 18.29
N HIS A 304 16.17 1.57 19.48
CA HIS A 304 16.54 0.99 20.79
C HIS A 304 18.06 0.79 20.95
N GLU A 305 18.86 1.69 20.37
CA GLU A 305 20.33 1.60 20.36
C GLU A 305 20.91 1.44 21.77
N ASP A 306 20.35 2.13 22.75
CA ASP A 306 20.71 2.10 24.17
C ASP A 306 20.45 0.76 24.87
N LYS A 307 19.58 -0.08 24.31
CA LYS A 307 19.19 -1.39 24.87
C LYS A 307 19.82 -2.57 24.14
N ARG A 308 20.61 -2.33 23.09
CA ARG A 308 21.18 -3.40 22.26
C ARG A 308 22.36 -4.07 22.94
N LEU A 309 22.43 -5.39 22.81
CA LEU A 309 23.60 -6.16 23.22
C LEU A 309 24.77 -5.98 22.23
N PRO A 310 26.03 -6.07 22.69
CA PRO A 310 27.20 -6.00 21.80
C PRO A 310 27.15 -6.98 20.62
N GLU A 311 26.62 -8.19 20.82
CA GLU A 311 26.48 -9.21 19.77
C GLU A 311 25.50 -8.78 18.67
N ASP A 312 24.40 -8.12 19.05
CA ASP A 312 23.43 -7.59 18.09
C ASP A 312 24.01 -6.42 17.30
N ILE A 313 24.73 -5.51 17.97
CA ILE A 313 25.44 -4.41 17.32
C ILE A 313 26.50 -4.95 16.35
N PHE A 314 27.27 -5.95 16.76
CA PHE A 314 28.27 -6.60 15.90
C PHE A 314 27.62 -7.22 14.66
N HIS A 315 26.51 -7.95 14.82
CA HIS A 315 25.78 -8.54 13.70
C HIS A 315 25.31 -7.47 12.70
N ARG A 316 24.76 -6.35 13.19
CA ARG A 316 24.34 -5.24 12.32
C ARG A 316 25.50 -4.52 11.66
N ALA A 317 26.60 -4.31 12.38
CA ALA A 317 27.81 -3.71 11.82
C ALA A 317 28.41 -4.58 10.71
N TYR A 318 28.42 -5.91 10.89
CA TYR A 318 28.81 -6.86 9.85
C TYR A 318 27.93 -6.76 8.61
N MET A 319 26.61 -6.75 8.78
CA MET A 319 25.67 -6.59 7.66
C MET A 319 25.79 -5.21 6.99
N ALA A 320 25.98 -4.14 7.76
CA ALA A 320 26.22 -2.80 7.25
C ALA A 320 27.50 -2.74 6.41
N ALA A 321 28.59 -3.33 6.90
CA ALA A 321 29.85 -3.41 6.17
C ALA A 321 29.68 -4.20 4.86
N TRP A 322 28.99 -5.34 4.87
CA TRP A 322 28.70 -6.10 3.66
C TRP A 322 27.88 -5.30 2.63
N LEU A 323 26.80 -4.63 3.07
CA LEU A 323 26.00 -3.75 2.21
C LEU A 323 26.83 -2.58 1.65
N PHE A 324 27.69 -2.00 2.47
CA PHE A 324 28.59 -0.93 2.07
C PHE A 324 29.58 -1.41 0.99
N ARG A 325 30.15 -2.61 1.14
CA ARG A 325 31.02 -3.22 0.11
C ARG A 325 30.30 -3.43 -1.21
N LEU A 326 29.01 -3.80 -1.18
CA LEU A 326 28.19 -3.87 -2.40
C LEU A 326 28.03 -2.50 -3.05
N LEU A 327 27.78 -1.43 -2.27
CA LEU A 327 27.72 -0.07 -2.81
C LEU A 327 29.05 0.37 -3.43
N MET A 328 30.17 0.04 -2.80
CA MET A 328 31.51 0.35 -3.31
C MET A 328 31.79 -0.30 -4.67
N ALA A 329 31.29 -1.53 -4.88
CA ALA A 329 31.36 -2.23 -6.16
C ALA A 329 30.40 -1.68 -7.23
N SER A 330 29.54 -0.72 -6.88
CA SER A 330 28.61 -0.06 -7.79
C SER A 330 29.11 1.31 -8.25
N GLU A 331 28.36 1.94 -9.15
CA GLU A 331 28.59 3.32 -9.60
C GLU A 331 27.93 4.37 -8.69
N TYR A 332 27.43 3.96 -7.52
CA TYR A 332 26.75 4.87 -6.60
C TYR A 332 27.70 5.93 -6.01
N LEU A 333 28.85 5.49 -5.49
CA LEU A 333 29.89 6.40 -4.99
C LEU A 333 30.78 6.84 -6.16
N PRO A 334 31.14 8.12 -6.27
CA PRO A 334 32.15 8.59 -7.23
C PRO A 334 33.53 7.97 -6.98
N GLU A 335 34.27 7.64 -8.03
CA GLU A 335 35.61 7.01 -7.92
C GLU A 335 36.60 7.84 -7.11
N ASN A 336 36.49 9.18 -7.12
CA ASN A 336 37.35 10.06 -6.35
C ASN A 336 37.06 10.06 -4.83
N VAL A 337 35.97 9.42 -4.40
CA VAL A 337 35.61 9.24 -2.97
C VAL A 337 36.03 7.85 -2.47
N LYS A 338 36.07 6.87 -3.37
CA LYS A 338 36.34 5.48 -3.02
C LYS A 338 37.79 5.31 -2.54
N THR A 339 37.96 4.80 -1.34
CA THR A 339 39.27 4.38 -0.86
C THR A 339 39.62 2.99 -1.39
N THR A 340 40.91 2.69 -1.42
CA THR A 340 41.41 1.38 -1.85
C THR A 340 40.85 0.29 -0.96
N ASP A 341 40.36 -0.80 -1.56
CA ASP A 341 39.89 -1.98 -0.83
C ASP A 341 41.09 -2.74 -0.23
N SER A 342 41.55 -2.31 0.95
CA SER A 342 42.64 -2.91 1.70
C SER A 342 42.40 -2.81 3.20
N ALA A 343 42.90 -3.78 3.97
CA ALA A 343 42.83 -3.77 5.44
C ALA A 343 43.56 -2.58 6.07
N ASP A 344 44.57 -2.04 5.39
CA ASP A 344 45.40 -0.95 5.89
C ASP A 344 44.84 0.44 5.52
N SER A 345 43.84 0.49 4.63
CA SER A 345 43.25 1.75 4.17
C SER A 345 42.18 2.23 5.14
N LYS A 346 42.26 3.51 5.53
CA LYS A 346 41.19 4.17 6.28
C LYS A 346 40.15 4.69 5.30
N LEU A 347 38.88 4.35 5.57
CA LEU A 347 37.75 4.89 4.84
C LEU A 347 37.72 6.42 4.91
N SER A 348 37.27 7.06 3.82
CA SER A 348 37.04 8.49 3.79
C SER A 348 35.88 8.89 4.71
N ASP A 349 35.79 10.19 4.96
CA ASP A 349 34.80 10.81 5.82
C ASP A 349 33.36 10.64 5.28
N GLU A 350 33.22 10.54 3.95
CA GLU A 350 31.99 10.24 3.23
C GLU A 350 31.65 8.75 3.28
N GLU A 351 32.63 7.88 3.10
CA GLU A 351 32.45 6.42 3.19
C GLU A 351 31.99 6.00 4.58
N LEU A 352 32.65 6.51 5.62
CA LEU A 352 32.25 6.28 7.02
C LEU A 352 30.83 6.78 7.30
N PHE A 353 30.45 7.91 6.72
CA PHE A 353 29.10 8.44 6.86
C PHE A 353 28.05 7.51 6.23
N ILE A 354 28.27 7.03 5.01
CA ILE A 354 27.36 6.09 4.34
C ILE A 354 27.29 4.75 5.09
N ALA A 355 28.42 4.21 5.54
CA ALA A 355 28.46 2.99 6.34
C ALA A 355 27.71 3.18 7.68
N GLY A 356 27.87 4.33 8.33
CA GLY A 356 27.13 4.70 9.54
C GLY A 356 25.62 4.79 9.30
N LEU A 357 25.19 5.37 8.18
CA LEU A 357 23.76 5.38 7.81
C LEU A 357 23.22 3.96 7.61
N LEU A 358 23.96 3.07 6.96
CA LEU A 358 23.54 1.67 6.80
C LEU A 358 23.37 0.97 8.15
N LEU A 359 24.30 1.17 9.08
CA LEU A 359 24.21 0.62 10.44
C LEU A 359 22.98 1.17 11.16
N HIS A 360 22.79 2.49 11.17
CA HIS A 360 21.62 3.14 11.77
C HIS A 360 20.31 2.62 11.19
N ASN A 361 20.23 2.51 9.87
CA ASN A 361 19.06 2.01 9.17
C ASN A 361 18.77 0.55 9.54
N LEU A 362 19.78 -0.31 9.63
CA LEU A 362 19.61 -1.69 10.08
C LEU A 362 19.08 -1.76 11.52
N GLN A 363 19.47 -0.85 12.40
CA GLN A 363 18.94 -0.79 13.77
C GLN A 363 17.45 -0.43 13.77
N LEU A 364 17.04 0.65 13.11
CA LEU A 364 15.63 1.05 13.11
C LEU A 364 14.71 0.08 12.34
N LEU A 365 15.19 -0.59 11.29
CA LEU A 365 14.32 -1.41 10.44
C LEU A 365 13.79 -2.68 11.12
N GLN A 366 14.43 -3.16 12.19
CA GLN A 366 13.89 -4.27 12.99
C GLN A 366 12.50 -3.96 13.56
N PHE A 367 12.28 -2.71 13.96
CA PHE A 367 11.09 -2.32 14.72
C PHE A 367 10.04 -1.61 13.86
N ASN A 368 10.47 -0.96 12.78
CA ASN A 368 9.62 -0.01 12.03
C ASN A 368 9.29 -0.47 10.59
N SER A 369 9.75 -1.66 10.18
CA SER A 369 9.43 -2.19 8.86
C SER A 369 8.12 -2.98 8.84
N HIS A 370 7.44 -2.94 7.70
CA HIS A 370 6.12 -3.53 7.51
C HIS A 370 6.11 -4.52 6.35
N GLU A 371 5.43 -5.63 6.54
CA GLU A 371 5.18 -6.62 5.49
C GLU A 371 4.07 -6.13 4.55
N ILE A 372 4.41 -5.87 3.30
CA ILE A 372 3.46 -5.63 2.22
C ILE A 372 2.99 -6.99 1.72
N SER A 373 1.69 -7.23 1.79
CA SER A 373 1.09 -8.52 1.44
C SER A 373 0.07 -8.41 0.31
N GLU A 374 -0.15 -9.54 -0.36
CA GLU A 374 -1.23 -9.77 -1.33
C GLU A 374 -2.16 -10.86 -0.79
N LEU A 375 -3.48 -10.66 -0.88
CA LEU A 375 -4.47 -11.68 -0.57
C LEU A 375 -4.62 -12.64 -1.76
N VAL A 376 -4.12 -13.85 -1.62
CA VAL A 376 -4.18 -14.88 -2.65
C VAL A 376 -5.34 -15.83 -2.36
N ARG A 377 -6.33 -15.87 -3.27
CA ARG A 377 -7.40 -16.88 -3.27
C ARG A 377 -7.09 -17.95 -4.33
N PRO A 378 -7.05 -19.25 -3.97
CA PRO A 378 -6.81 -20.32 -4.93
C PRO A 378 -7.82 -20.35 -6.08
N LYS A 379 -7.37 -20.72 -7.28
CA LYS A 379 -8.24 -20.91 -8.45
C LYS A 379 -9.32 -21.96 -8.18
N GLY A 380 -10.55 -21.67 -8.59
CA GLY A 380 -11.72 -22.53 -8.39
C GLY A 380 -12.46 -22.26 -7.07
N GLU A 381 -11.82 -21.62 -6.10
CA GLU A 381 -12.50 -21.19 -4.87
C GLU A 381 -13.33 -19.93 -5.13
N LYS A 382 -14.58 -19.96 -4.69
CA LYS A 382 -15.51 -18.82 -4.79
C LYS A 382 -15.42 -17.91 -3.57
N THR A 383 -15.17 -18.47 -2.40
CA THR A 383 -15.13 -17.74 -1.12
C THR A 383 -13.69 -17.40 -0.69
N LEU A 384 -13.55 -16.53 0.32
CA LEU A 384 -12.25 -16.19 0.91
C LEU A 384 -11.80 -17.18 2.00
N ALA A 385 -12.53 -18.27 2.23
CA ALA A 385 -12.24 -19.21 3.32
C ALA A 385 -10.84 -19.84 3.22
N LYS A 386 -10.35 -20.07 2.00
CA LYS A 386 -9.00 -20.59 1.72
C LYS A 386 -8.02 -19.51 1.26
N ALA A 387 -8.41 -18.23 1.31
CA ALA A 387 -7.52 -17.15 0.93
C ALA A 387 -6.40 -16.98 1.96
N LYS A 388 -5.19 -16.68 1.49
CA LYS A 388 -4.02 -16.49 2.35
C LYS A 388 -3.40 -15.13 2.08
N SER A 389 -2.98 -14.45 3.15
CA SER A 389 -2.13 -13.27 3.04
C SER A 389 -0.72 -13.73 2.74
N VAL A 390 -0.19 -13.34 1.59
CA VAL A 390 1.14 -13.72 1.13
C VAL A 390 2.04 -12.50 1.19
N PHE A 391 3.16 -12.60 1.93
CA PHE A 391 4.16 -11.55 2.02
C PHE A 391 4.93 -11.43 0.69
N ILE A 392 4.82 -10.26 0.04
CA ILE A 392 5.41 -10.02 -1.29
C ILE A 392 6.60 -9.05 -1.28
N GLY A 393 6.76 -8.26 -0.23
CA GLY A 393 7.85 -7.29 -0.10
C GLY A 393 7.74 -6.45 1.16
N GLY A 394 8.83 -5.81 1.54
CA GLY A 394 8.89 -4.95 2.73
C GLY A 394 8.72 -3.47 2.40
N GLY A 395 8.26 -2.68 3.36
CA GLY A 395 8.21 -1.23 3.26
C GLY A 395 8.35 -0.53 4.61
N VAL A 396 8.64 0.77 4.58
CA VAL A 396 8.72 1.61 5.80
C VAL A 396 7.74 2.76 5.68
N TYR A 397 6.94 2.95 6.73
CA TYR A 397 5.83 3.89 6.78
C TYR A 397 5.98 4.71 8.06
N PRO A 398 6.78 5.80 8.05
CA PRO A 398 7.17 6.49 9.28
C PRO A 398 5.99 7.05 10.08
N THR A 399 4.89 7.45 9.43
CA THR A 399 3.70 7.91 10.14
C THR A 399 2.97 6.76 10.82
N VAL A 400 2.78 5.64 10.12
CA VAL A 400 2.14 4.45 10.70
C VAL A 400 2.99 3.83 11.81
N ALA A 401 4.32 3.89 11.70
CA ALA A 401 5.24 3.38 12.74
C ALA A 401 5.08 4.08 14.12
N MET A 402 4.30 5.15 14.21
CA MET A 402 3.91 5.80 15.47
C MET A 402 2.60 5.23 16.06
N LEU A 403 1.96 4.22 15.47
CA LEU A 403 0.82 3.55 16.07
C LEU A 403 1.32 2.41 16.96
N ASN A 404 1.15 2.56 18.27
CA ASN A 404 1.54 1.53 19.22
C ASN A 404 0.69 0.26 19.12
N HIS A 405 1.20 -0.80 19.74
CA HIS A 405 0.59 -2.12 19.73
C HIS A 405 -0.60 -2.26 20.69
N SER A 406 -1.65 -2.93 20.23
CA SER A 406 -2.64 -3.58 21.08
C SER A 406 -2.96 -5.00 20.60
N CYS A 407 -3.17 -5.92 21.54
CA CYS A 407 -3.69 -7.25 21.25
C CYS A 407 -5.17 -7.22 20.86
N ASN A 408 -5.88 -6.11 21.12
CA ASN A 408 -7.21 -5.78 20.59
C ASN A 408 -7.15 -4.41 19.86
N PRO A 409 -6.65 -4.38 18.61
CA PRO A 409 -6.34 -3.13 17.91
C PRO A 409 -7.60 -2.32 17.58
N GLY A 410 -7.44 -0.98 17.56
CA GLY A 410 -8.48 -0.05 17.10
C GLY A 410 -8.65 -0.03 15.58
N VAL A 411 -7.59 -0.40 14.86
CA VAL A 411 -7.48 -0.28 13.41
C VAL A 411 -6.97 -1.56 12.76
N ILE A 412 -7.23 -1.71 11.46
CA ILE A 412 -6.56 -2.65 10.58
C ILE A 412 -5.80 -1.89 9.49
N ARG A 413 -4.78 -2.55 8.93
CA ARG A 413 -4.07 -2.08 7.75
C ARG A 413 -4.26 -3.02 6.56
N TYR A 414 -4.29 -2.45 5.36
CA TYR A 414 -4.23 -3.18 4.09
C TYR A 414 -3.51 -2.32 3.05
N PHE A 415 -3.13 -2.91 1.91
CA PHE A 415 -2.32 -2.23 0.90
C PHE A 415 -3.05 -2.09 -0.42
N ILE A 416 -2.83 -0.98 -1.11
CA ILE A 416 -3.15 -0.79 -2.53
C ILE A 416 -1.84 -0.44 -3.23
N GLY A 417 -1.33 -1.37 -4.03
CA GLY A 417 0.07 -1.36 -4.44
C GLY A 417 0.98 -1.38 -3.22
N THR A 418 1.85 -0.36 -3.12
CA THR A 418 2.70 -0.15 -1.94
C THR A 418 2.13 0.87 -0.95
N THR A 419 0.97 1.49 -1.20
CA THR A 419 0.39 2.48 -0.27
C THR A 419 -0.39 1.77 0.82
N MET A 420 -0.13 2.11 2.08
CA MET A 420 -0.83 1.56 3.23
C MET A 420 -2.09 2.37 3.55
N ILE A 421 -3.20 1.66 3.77
CA ILE A 421 -4.47 2.23 4.19
C ILE A 421 -4.78 1.71 5.60
N VAL A 422 -5.02 2.61 6.54
CA VAL A 422 -5.38 2.29 7.93
C VAL A 422 -6.83 2.64 8.19
N ARG A 423 -7.64 1.64 8.58
CA ARG A 423 -9.09 1.75 8.77
C ARG A 423 -9.47 1.41 10.21
N ALA A 424 -10.31 2.22 10.83
CA ALA A 424 -10.90 1.91 12.14
C ALA A 424 -11.84 0.70 12.06
N VAL A 425 -11.70 -0.24 13.00
CA VAL A 425 -12.53 -1.45 13.13
C VAL A 425 -13.26 -1.52 14.47
N ARG A 426 -13.22 -0.43 15.24
CA ARG A 426 -14.03 -0.18 16.41
C ARG A 426 -14.18 1.31 16.60
N THR A 427 -15.10 1.72 17.45
CA THR A 427 -15.16 3.08 17.97
C THR A 427 -13.91 3.36 18.79
N ILE A 428 -13.27 4.49 18.51
CA ILE A 428 -12.11 5.00 19.27
C ILE A 428 -12.54 6.35 19.85
N GLY A 429 -12.55 6.47 21.17
CA GLY A 429 -12.95 7.68 21.89
C GLY A 429 -11.98 8.84 21.70
N ALA A 430 -12.43 10.07 21.88
CA ALA A 430 -11.51 11.22 21.87
C ALA A 430 -10.47 11.09 23.00
N GLY A 431 -9.20 11.28 22.68
CA GLY A 431 -8.07 11.07 23.58
C GLY A 431 -7.61 9.62 23.72
N GLU A 432 -8.35 8.64 23.19
CA GLU A 432 -7.95 7.24 23.21
C GLU A 432 -6.83 6.98 22.19
N GLU A 433 -5.89 6.11 22.55
CA GLU A 433 -4.80 5.68 21.66
C GLU A 433 -5.35 4.90 20.46
N ILE A 434 -4.90 5.27 19.27
CA ILE A 434 -5.15 4.58 18.01
C ILE A 434 -4.07 3.50 17.89
N SER A 435 -4.37 2.32 18.41
CA SER A 435 -3.44 1.20 18.41
C SER A 435 -3.65 0.26 17.22
N GLU A 436 -2.55 -0.24 16.66
CA GLU A 436 -2.54 -1.29 15.64
C GLU A 436 -2.05 -2.63 16.21
N ASN A 437 -1.94 -3.65 15.36
CA ASN A 437 -1.48 -4.97 15.78
C ASN A 437 -0.13 -5.33 15.14
N TYR A 438 0.81 -5.75 15.98
CA TYR A 438 2.18 -6.12 15.60
C TYR A 438 2.33 -7.63 15.35
N GLY A 439 1.22 -8.36 15.21
CA GLY A 439 1.20 -9.80 14.97
C GLY A 439 0.42 -10.58 16.04
N PRO A 440 0.83 -10.51 17.32
CA PRO A 440 0.12 -11.23 18.40
C PRO A 440 -1.26 -10.62 18.68
N ILE A 441 -2.33 -11.39 18.55
CA ILE A 441 -3.73 -10.96 18.76
C ILE A 441 -4.41 -11.88 19.77
N PHE A 442 -5.28 -11.34 20.64
CA PHE A 442 -5.87 -12.13 21.73
C PHE A 442 -6.82 -13.23 21.25
N THR A 443 -7.42 -13.04 20.07
CA THR A 443 -8.44 -13.95 19.54
C THR A 443 -7.90 -15.34 19.21
N THR A 444 -6.59 -15.48 18.96
CA THR A 444 -5.98 -16.74 18.50
C THR A 444 -4.67 -17.09 19.19
N MET A 445 -4.19 -16.30 20.15
CA MET A 445 -2.90 -16.51 20.80
C MET A 445 -2.99 -16.22 22.30
N PRO A 446 -2.57 -17.15 23.18
CA PRO A 446 -2.62 -16.96 24.64
C PRO A 446 -1.76 -15.79 25.13
N GLU A 447 -2.17 -15.15 26.22
CA GLU A 447 -1.52 -13.93 26.75
C GLU A 447 -0.01 -14.10 26.97
N SER A 448 0.41 -15.21 27.58
CA SER A 448 1.81 -15.49 27.87
C SER A 448 2.65 -15.54 26.60
N GLU A 449 2.13 -16.13 25.53
CA GLU A 449 2.80 -16.18 24.23
C GLU A 449 2.81 -14.81 23.54
N ARG A 450 1.69 -14.06 23.61
CA ARG A 450 1.62 -12.70 23.06
C ARG A 450 2.69 -11.81 23.68
N LYS A 451 2.73 -11.73 25.00
CA LYS A 451 3.72 -10.94 25.75
C LYS A 451 5.15 -11.41 25.46
N ARG A 452 5.39 -12.73 25.39
CA ARG A 452 6.71 -13.28 25.03
C ARG A 452 7.17 -12.84 23.64
N LYS A 453 6.32 -12.93 22.61
CA LYS A 453 6.69 -12.51 21.25
C LYS A 453 6.99 -11.02 21.17
N LEU A 454 6.19 -10.18 21.82
CA LEU A 454 6.41 -8.74 21.87
C LEU A 454 7.71 -8.38 22.60
N ARG A 455 8.00 -9.03 23.75
CA ARG A 455 9.29 -8.85 24.44
C ARG A 455 10.48 -9.23 23.59
N VAL A 456 10.40 -10.31 22.80
CA VAL A 456 11.53 -10.76 21.96
C VAL A 456 11.74 -9.86 20.75
N GLN A 457 10.65 -9.47 20.08
CA GLN A 457 10.73 -8.77 18.80
C GLN A 457 10.80 -7.24 18.94
N TYR A 458 10.07 -6.68 19.91
CA TYR A 458 9.84 -5.24 20.09
C TYR A 458 10.27 -4.70 21.47
N TRP A 459 10.72 -5.56 22.37
CA TRP A 459 11.37 -5.20 23.65
C TRP A 459 10.48 -4.41 24.62
N PHE A 460 9.18 -4.73 24.65
CA PHE A 460 8.24 -4.20 25.63
C PHE A 460 7.25 -5.27 26.12
N ASP A 461 6.61 -4.98 27.25
CA ASP A 461 5.50 -5.77 27.81
C ASP A 461 4.14 -5.11 27.53
N CYS A 462 3.24 -5.83 26.86
CA CYS A 462 1.95 -5.29 26.49
C CYS A 462 0.96 -5.25 27.67
N ASN A 463 0.43 -4.05 27.95
CA ASN A 463 -0.58 -3.78 28.98
C ASN A 463 -1.93 -3.33 28.39
N CYS A 464 -2.23 -3.65 27.13
CA CYS A 464 -3.51 -3.34 26.52
C CYS A 464 -4.68 -4.01 27.27
N GLU A 465 -5.92 -3.55 27.05
CA GLU A 465 -7.12 -4.04 27.75
C GLU A 465 -7.28 -5.58 27.73
N ALA A 466 -6.87 -6.24 26.64
CA ALA A 466 -6.94 -7.70 26.54
C ALA A 466 -5.89 -8.42 27.40
N CYS A 467 -4.71 -7.83 27.57
CA CYS A 467 -3.64 -8.38 28.41
C CYS A 467 -3.86 -8.05 29.88
N SER A 468 -4.28 -6.82 30.19
CA SER A 468 -4.55 -6.38 31.57
C SER A 468 -5.85 -6.98 32.12
N GLY A 469 -6.83 -7.23 31.25
CA GLY A 469 -8.07 -7.89 31.60
C GLY A 469 -8.04 -9.41 31.52
N HIS A 470 -6.88 -10.03 31.23
CA HIS A 470 -6.71 -11.48 31.06
C HIS A 470 -7.78 -12.11 30.15
N TRP A 471 -8.05 -11.49 29.00
CA TRP A 471 -9.10 -11.97 28.11
C TRP A 471 -8.77 -13.37 27.58
N PRO A 472 -9.72 -14.32 27.62
CA PRO A 472 -9.53 -15.66 27.08
C PRO A 472 -9.50 -15.61 25.55
N LEU A 473 -9.20 -16.75 24.91
CA LEU A 473 -9.26 -16.86 23.45
C LEU A 473 -10.70 -16.65 22.95
N LEU A 474 -10.85 -16.34 21.67
CA LEU A 474 -12.16 -16.01 21.09
C LEU A 474 -13.17 -17.17 21.19
N ASP A 475 -12.69 -18.41 21.07
CA ASP A 475 -13.48 -19.64 21.18
C ASP A 475 -13.78 -20.04 22.64
N GLU A 476 -13.00 -19.52 23.59
CA GLU A 476 -13.16 -19.72 25.03
C GLU A 476 -14.09 -18.68 25.69
N LEU A 477 -14.51 -17.65 24.96
CA LEU A 477 -15.48 -16.67 25.47
C LEU A 477 -16.84 -17.33 25.73
N ASP A 478 -17.34 -17.21 26.96
CA ASP A 478 -18.67 -17.68 27.36
C ASP A 478 -19.77 -16.88 26.62
N PRO A 479 -20.51 -17.48 25.68
CA PRO A 479 -21.55 -16.77 24.93
C PRO A 479 -22.77 -16.45 25.79
N THR A 480 -22.90 -17.04 26.98
CA THR A 480 -24.02 -16.80 27.88
C THR A 480 -23.85 -15.53 28.71
N ILE A 481 -22.67 -14.89 28.67
CA ILE A 481 -22.37 -13.66 29.40
C ILE A 481 -22.30 -12.48 28.42
N LEU A 482 -23.31 -11.62 28.49
CA LEU A 482 -23.36 -10.34 27.79
C LEU A 482 -22.69 -9.25 28.62
N ARG A 483 -22.07 -8.29 27.93
CA ARG A 483 -21.29 -7.21 28.54
C ARG A 483 -21.85 -5.86 28.09
N PHE A 484 -22.50 -5.14 29.00
CA PHE A 484 -23.12 -3.84 28.70
C PHE A 484 -22.32 -2.68 29.28
N LYS A 485 -22.29 -1.56 28.56
CA LYS A 485 -21.79 -0.29 29.07
C LYS A 485 -22.83 0.31 30.02
N CYS A 486 -22.39 0.80 31.17
CA CYS A 486 -23.25 1.57 32.06
C CYS A 486 -23.77 2.84 31.35
N GLU A 487 -25.07 3.13 31.43
CA GLU A 487 -25.71 4.30 30.79
C GLU A 487 -25.20 5.65 31.33
N THR A 488 -24.59 5.66 32.51
CA THR A 488 -23.88 6.83 33.06
C THR A 488 -22.65 7.23 32.21
N GLY A 489 -22.28 6.39 31.23
CA GLY A 489 -21.29 6.70 30.21
C GLY A 489 -19.86 6.70 30.74
N PRO A 490 -18.94 7.43 30.06
CA PRO A 490 -17.52 7.47 30.41
C PRO A 490 -17.24 7.92 31.85
N SER A 491 -18.14 8.74 32.44
CA SER A 491 -18.01 9.17 33.85
C SER A 491 -18.09 8.01 34.84
N CYS A 492 -18.82 6.94 34.51
CA CYS A 492 -18.83 5.70 35.28
C CYS A 492 -17.83 4.69 34.72
N GLY A 493 -17.88 4.43 33.42
CA GLY A 493 -17.00 3.48 32.73
C GLY A 493 -17.13 2.01 33.20
N ASN A 494 -18.15 1.68 34.00
CA ASN A 494 -18.35 0.30 34.47
C ASN A 494 -18.95 -0.58 33.38
N VAL A 495 -18.57 -1.86 33.40
CA VAL A 495 -19.12 -2.90 32.53
C VAL A 495 -20.05 -3.78 33.35
N LEU A 496 -21.28 -3.96 32.89
CA LEU A 496 -22.28 -4.80 33.53
C LEU A 496 -22.26 -6.17 32.86
N LEU A 497 -21.98 -7.21 33.64
CA LEU A 497 -22.04 -8.60 33.20
C LEU A 497 -23.45 -9.12 33.42
N VAL A 498 -24.08 -9.60 32.36
CA VAL A 498 -25.48 -9.99 32.36
C VAL A 498 -25.60 -11.35 31.69
N ARG A 499 -26.27 -12.31 32.33
CA ARG A 499 -26.53 -13.58 31.67
C ARG A 499 -27.59 -13.44 30.58
N SER A 500 -27.40 -14.14 29.48
CA SER A 500 -28.32 -14.15 28.33
C SER A 500 -29.72 -14.68 28.66
N ASP A 501 -29.87 -15.44 29.74
CA ASP A 501 -31.12 -15.98 30.27
C ASP A 501 -31.81 -15.07 31.30
N THR A 502 -31.31 -13.84 31.50
CA THR A 502 -31.91 -12.89 32.46
C THR A 502 -33.33 -12.47 32.04
N ASN A 503 -34.21 -12.30 33.03
CA ASN A 503 -35.51 -11.65 32.88
C ASN A 503 -35.49 -10.19 33.35
N GLU A 504 -34.35 -9.69 33.84
CA GLU A 504 -34.20 -8.32 34.31
C GLU A 504 -33.69 -7.40 33.20
N PHE A 505 -34.43 -6.34 32.92
CA PHE A 505 -34.07 -5.34 31.91
C PHE A 505 -33.35 -4.11 32.49
N MET A 506 -33.47 -3.91 33.81
CA MET A 506 -32.88 -2.78 34.53
C MET A 506 -31.78 -3.32 35.42
N ILE A 507 -30.53 -3.20 34.99
CA ILE A 507 -29.38 -3.76 35.69
C ILE A 507 -28.74 -2.70 36.56
N GLY A 508 -28.68 -2.93 37.86
CA GLY A 508 -28.02 -2.04 38.81
C GLY A 508 -26.51 -2.00 38.60
N CYS A 509 -25.93 -0.80 38.54
CA CYS A 509 -24.49 -0.62 38.44
C CYS A 509 -23.83 -0.50 39.81
N ALA A 510 -23.04 -1.51 40.20
CA ALA A 510 -22.32 -1.52 41.48
C ALA A 510 -21.37 -0.32 41.70
N LYS A 511 -20.89 0.32 40.61
CA LYS A 511 -19.96 1.45 40.70
C LYS A 511 -20.64 2.81 40.93
N CYS A 512 -21.77 3.07 40.28
CA CYS A 512 -22.42 4.39 40.34
C CYS A 512 -23.81 4.37 41.00
N GLY A 513 -24.32 3.20 41.38
CA GLY A 513 -25.64 3.02 42.00
C GLY A 513 -26.83 3.22 41.06
N LYS A 514 -26.63 3.66 39.80
CA LYS A 514 -27.71 3.85 38.83
C LYS A 514 -28.06 2.55 38.10
N SER A 515 -29.29 2.44 37.62
CA SER A 515 -29.75 1.32 36.79
C SER A 515 -29.53 1.61 35.30
N THR A 516 -29.14 0.58 34.55
CA THR A 516 -28.95 0.62 33.09
C THR A 516 -30.02 -0.20 32.39
N ASN A 517 -30.69 0.38 31.40
CA ASN A 517 -31.64 -0.33 30.57
C ASN A 517 -30.94 -1.14 29.45
N ILE A 518 -30.91 -2.47 29.59
CA ILE A 518 -30.23 -3.34 28.63
C ILE A 518 -31.07 -3.66 27.37
N LEU A 519 -32.36 -3.30 27.32
CA LEU A 519 -33.23 -3.58 26.16
C LEU A 519 -32.66 -2.98 24.87
N LYS A 520 -32.03 -1.81 24.94
CA LYS A 520 -31.40 -1.19 23.77
C LYS A 520 -30.31 -2.09 23.17
N GLY A 521 -29.45 -2.68 24.00
CA GLY A 521 -28.38 -3.54 23.51
C GLY A 521 -28.85 -4.96 23.14
N LEU A 522 -29.86 -5.50 23.84
CA LEU A 522 -30.52 -6.75 23.41
C LEU A 522 -31.17 -6.60 22.03
N LYS A 523 -31.85 -5.47 21.79
CA LYS A 523 -32.39 -5.14 20.47
C LYS A 523 -31.27 -4.99 19.44
N ALA A 524 -30.16 -4.33 19.77
CA ALA A 524 -29.02 -4.20 18.86
C ALA A 524 -28.47 -5.58 18.44
N LEU A 525 -28.30 -6.51 19.38
CA LEU A 525 -27.89 -7.89 19.08
C LEU A 525 -28.87 -8.55 18.09
N GLN A 526 -30.16 -8.49 18.38
CA GLN A 526 -31.22 -9.04 17.52
C GLN A 526 -31.24 -8.40 16.13
N ASP A 527 -31.14 -7.07 16.05
CA ASP A 527 -31.13 -6.32 14.79
C ASP A 527 -29.89 -6.67 13.94
N THR A 528 -28.76 -6.98 14.59
CA THR A 528 -27.52 -7.33 13.89
C THR A 528 -27.51 -8.75 13.30
N ASP A 529 -28.34 -9.69 13.77
CA ASP A 529 -28.38 -11.06 13.23
C ASP A 529 -28.75 -11.12 11.75
N ALA A 530 -29.74 -10.33 11.33
CA ALA A 530 -30.15 -10.25 9.94
C ALA A 530 -29.04 -9.60 9.08
N LEU A 531 -28.44 -8.51 9.57
CA LEU A 531 -27.34 -7.84 8.91
C LEU A 531 -26.11 -8.75 8.78
N PHE A 532 -25.81 -9.55 9.80
CA PHE A 532 -24.69 -10.49 9.78
C PHE A 532 -24.86 -11.53 8.68
N ARG A 533 -26.06 -12.09 8.52
CA ARG A 533 -26.36 -13.03 7.42
C ARG A 533 -26.17 -12.38 6.05
N VAL A 534 -26.62 -11.14 5.87
CA VAL A 534 -26.40 -10.37 4.64
C VAL A 534 -24.91 -10.10 4.38
N ALA A 535 -24.16 -9.75 5.43
CA ALA A 535 -22.72 -9.48 5.35
C ALA A 535 -21.95 -10.74 4.93
N SER A 536 -22.18 -11.85 5.62
CA SER A 536 -21.52 -13.15 5.35
C SER A 536 -21.86 -13.68 3.95
N THR A 537 -23.13 -13.62 3.55
CA THR A 537 -23.56 -14.01 2.20
C THR A 537 -22.89 -13.14 1.12
N SER A 538 -22.84 -11.83 1.33
CA SER A 538 -22.17 -10.91 0.40
C SER A 538 -20.66 -11.19 0.29
N LEU A 539 -20.02 -11.58 1.41
CA LEU A 539 -18.61 -11.94 1.42
C LEU A 539 -18.35 -13.24 0.64
N GLU A 540 -19.20 -14.25 0.84
CA GLU A 540 -19.11 -15.54 0.13
C GLU A 540 -19.30 -15.39 -1.38
N GLU A 541 -20.18 -14.48 -1.80
CA GLU A 541 -20.43 -14.15 -3.21
C GLU A 541 -19.38 -13.18 -3.81
N GLY A 542 -18.39 -12.77 -3.03
CA GLY A 542 -17.32 -11.86 -3.47
C GLY A 542 -17.74 -10.40 -3.62
N ARG A 543 -18.93 -10.01 -3.14
CA ARG A 543 -19.40 -8.62 -3.06
C ARG A 543 -18.79 -7.91 -1.84
N ASN A 544 -17.45 -7.80 -1.84
CA ASN A 544 -16.66 -7.34 -0.70
C ASN A 544 -17.02 -5.93 -0.23
N GLU A 545 -17.41 -5.01 -1.12
CA GLU A 545 -17.84 -3.66 -0.72
C GLU A 545 -19.16 -3.67 0.06
N GLN A 546 -20.11 -4.49 -0.38
CA GLN A 546 -21.41 -4.64 0.28
C GLN A 546 -21.25 -5.33 1.64
N ALA A 547 -20.45 -6.39 1.69
CA ALA A 547 -20.10 -7.09 2.93
C ALA A 547 -19.42 -6.15 3.93
N LEU A 548 -18.42 -5.38 3.47
CA LEU A 548 -17.72 -4.38 4.29
C LEU A 548 -18.69 -3.39 4.91
N LYS A 549 -19.61 -2.82 4.11
CA LYS A 549 -20.60 -1.86 4.60
C LYS A 549 -21.49 -2.47 5.69
N ALA A 550 -21.94 -3.71 5.49
CA ALA A 550 -22.80 -4.41 6.45
C ALA A 550 -22.06 -4.73 7.77
N TYR A 551 -20.84 -5.27 7.72
CA TYR A 551 -20.05 -5.53 8.93
C TYR A 551 -19.73 -4.24 9.71
N LEU A 552 -19.40 -3.15 9.01
CA LEU A 552 -19.16 -1.86 9.66
C LEU A 552 -20.39 -1.30 10.36
N GLU A 553 -21.59 -1.53 9.81
CA GLU A 553 -22.84 -1.12 10.44
C GLU A 553 -23.12 -1.94 11.71
N ILE A 554 -22.88 -3.25 11.66
CA ILE A 554 -22.99 -4.12 12.84
C ILE A 554 -22.07 -3.63 13.95
N LEU A 555 -20.78 -3.37 13.65
CA LEU A 555 -19.82 -2.89 14.63
C LEU A 555 -20.26 -1.57 15.30
N LYS A 556 -20.84 -0.64 14.52
CA LYS A 556 -21.38 0.62 15.07
C LYS A 556 -22.53 0.36 16.04
N LEU A 557 -23.49 -0.48 15.68
CA LEU A 557 -24.65 -0.80 16.51
C LEU A 557 -24.25 -1.46 17.83
N LEU A 558 -23.32 -2.43 17.76
CA LEU A 558 -22.82 -3.12 18.95
C LEU A 558 -22.01 -2.18 19.86
N ASP A 559 -21.19 -1.30 19.29
CA ASP A 559 -20.37 -0.33 20.05
C ASP A 559 -21.19 0.67 20.87
N GLU A 560 -22.45 0.94 20.51
CA GLU A 560 -23.25 1.92 21.25
C GLU A 560 -23.57 1.49 22.67
N THR A 561 -23.74 0.19 22.90
CA THR A 561 -24.31 -0.33 24.16
C THR A 561 -23.48 -1.44 24.79
N LEU A 562 -22.71 -2.19 23.99
CA LEU A 562 -21.95 -3.32 24.49
C LEU A 562 -20.48 -2.96 24.74
N SER A 563 -19.83 -3.75 25.60
CA SER A 563 -18.43 -3.62 25.96
C SER A 563 -17.65 -4.89 25.61
N LEU A 564 -16.40 -4.75 25.16
CA LEU A 564 -15.56 -5.88 24.77
C LEU A 564 -15.06 -6.69 25.99
N PRO A 565 -14.65 -7.96 25.79
CA PRO A 565 -14.69 -8.73 24.54
C PRO A 565 -16.08 -9.33 24.25
N ILE A 566 -16.45 -9.38 22.96
CA ILE A 566 -17.71 -9.98 22.47
C ILE A 566 -17.40 -10.81 21.24
N LYS A 567 -17.79 -12.08 21.24
CA LYS A 567 -17.44 -13.02 20.16
C LYS A 567 -17.88 -12.52 18.78
N ASP A 568 -19.17 -12.20 18.62
CA ASP A 568 -19.74 -11.78 17.34
C ASP A 568 -19.15 -10.46 16.83
N TYR A 569 -18.77 -9.57 17.75
CA TYR A 569 -18.09 -8.33 17.43
C TYR A 569 -16.73 -8.60 16.76
N HIS A 570 -15.90 -9.45 17.35
CA HIS A 570 -14.59 -9.79 16.79
C HIS A 570 -14.69 -10.59 15.49
N VAL A 571 -15.74 -11.41 15.34
CA VAL A 571 -16.06 -12.06 14.04
C VAL A 571 -16.37 -11.00 12.97
N CYS A 572 -17.13 -9.96 13.32
CA CYS A 572 -17.39 -8.84 12.39
C CYS A 572 -16.12 -8.04 12.07
N GLN A 573 -15.24 -7.80 13.04
CA GLN A 573 -13.93 -7.16 12.78
C GLN A 573 -13.09 -7.98 11.79
N GLN A 574 -13.10 -9.32 11.92
CA GLN A 574 -12.43 -10.20 10.97
C GLN A 574 -13.09 -10.14 9.58
N GLY A 575 -14.41 -10.04 9.50
CA GLY A 575 -15.14 -9.78 8.26
C GLY A 575 -14.70 -8.48 7.58
N VAL A 576 -14.60 -7.38 8.33
CA VAL A 576 -14.07 -6.09 7.83
C VAL A 576 -12.65 -6.23 7.32
N ARG A 577 -11.80 -6.98 8.03
CA ARG A 577 -10.41 -7.25 7.63
C ARG A 577 -10.35 -8.01 6.31
N LEU A 578 -11.09 -9.10 6.16
CA LEU A 578 -11.13 -9.90 4.94
C LEU A 578 -11.64 -9.09 3.74
N CYS A 579 -12.71 -8.31 3.92
CA CYS A 579 -13.22 -7.43 2.87
C CYS A 579 -12.16 -6.38 2.46
N SER A 580 -11.51 -5.75 3.44
CA SER A 580 -10.49 -4.72 3.18
C SER A 580 -9.28 -5.28 2.45
N LEU A 581 -8.80 -6.47 2.83
CA LEU A 581 -7.72 -7.16 2.12
C LEU A 581 -8.09 -7.50 0.67
N ALA A 582 -9.33 -7.96 0.44
CA ALA A 582 -9.82 -8.29 -0.90
C ALA A 582 -10.03 -7.07 -1.81
N LEU A 583 -10.28 -5.88 -1.22
CA LEU A 583 -10.35 -4.60 -1.92
C LEU A 583 -8.97 -3.93 -2.12
N GLY A 584 -7.94 -4.49 -1.50
CA GLY A 584 -6.54 -4.07 -1.64
C GLY A 584 -5.80 -4.88 -2.70
N ASN A 585 -4.56 -5.23 -2.39
CA ASN A 585 -3.78 -6.18 -3.17
C ASN A 585 -4.40 -7.57 -3.06
N ALA A 586 -4.97 -8.07 -4.16
CA ALA A 586 -5.55 -9.40 -4.21
C ALA A 586 -5.27 -10.09 -5.55
N ALA A 587 -5.12 -11.41 -5.50
CA ALA A 587 -4.96 -12.26 -6.67
C ALA A 587 -5.82 -13.52 -6.61
N TYR A 588 -6.26 -13.95 -7.79
CA TYR A 588 -7.05 -15.18 -7.99
C TYR A 588 -6.23 -16.12 -8.86
N ILE A 589 -5.43 -16.98 -8.23
CA ILE A 589 -4.41 -17.79 -8.92
C ILE A 589 -4.49 -19.27 -8.60
#